data_AF-A0A1B4WR28-F1
#
_entry.id   AF-A0A1B4WR28-F1
#
_cell.length_a   1.000
_cell.length_b   1.000
_cell.length_c   1.000
_cell.angle_alpha   90.00
_cell.angle_beta   90.00
_cell.angle_gamma   90.00
#
_symmetry.space_group_name_H-M   'P 1'
#
loop_
_entity.id
_entity.type
_entity.pdbx_description
1 polymer ?
#
loop_
_entity_poly.entity_id
_entity_poly.type
_entity_poly.pdbx_seq_one_letter_code
_entity_poly.pdbx_strand_id
1 'polypeptide(L)'
;MALLVLGVMVSQNWRFEWAKLTSFECGFDPMSSSRSPFSMQFFLLALLFLIFDMEIVLLFPIVMSLKMVFCSMPMVGKSLTFLFLLILLGGLIHEFNEGTLDWVKG
;
A
#
# COMPACT_ATOMS: atom_id res chain seq x y z
N MET A 1 6.92 -17.73 19.28
CA MET A 1 8.15 -18.11 20.02
C MET A 1 8.30 -19.60 20.24
N ALA A 2 7.31 -20.31 20.82
CA ALA A 2 7.42 -21.76 21.06
C ALA A 2 7.78 -22.57 19.80
N LEU A 3 7.15 -22.28 18.65
CA LEU A 3 7.47 -22.93 17.36
C LEU A 3 8.89 -22.65 16.85
N LEU A 4 9.40 -21.43 17.08
CA LEU A 4 10.78 -21.07 16.73
C LEU A 4 11.78 -21.86 17.58
N VAL A 5 11.54 -21.98 18.89
CA VAL A 5 12.41 -22.72 19.81
C VAL A 5 12.44 -24.21 19.46
N LEU A 6 11.28 -24.82 19.21
CA LEU A 6 11.19 -26.21 18.76
C LEU A 6 11.93 -26.45 17.44
N GLY A 7 11.75 -25.55 16.46
CA GLY A 7 12.44 -25.64 15.17
C GLY A 7 13.96 -25.56 15.29
N VAL A 8 14.47 -24.70 16.19
CA VAL A 8 15.90 -24.62 16.48
C VAL A 8 16.39 -25.90 17.19
N MET A 9 15.65 -26.43 18.17
CA MET A 9 16.04 -27.64 18.90
C MET A 9 16.09 -28.90 18.03
N VAL A 10 15.19 -29.02 17.04
CA VAL A 10 15.14 -30.17 16.12
C VAL A 10 16.14 -30.03 14.96
N SER A 11 16.63 -28.81 14.68
CA SER A 11 17.60 -28.55 13.61
C SER A 11 18.84 -29.43 13.76
N GLN A 12 19.37 -29.93 12.63
CA GLN A 12 20.64 -30.67 12.59
C GLN A 12 21.82 -29.77 12.16
N ASN A 13 21.55 -28.51 11.78
CA ASN A 13 22.53 -27.58 11.21
C ASN A 13 23.08 -26.59 12.25
N TRP A 14 23.62 -27.10 13.35
CA TRP A 14 24.27 -26.28 14.40
C TRP A 14 25.68 -25.81 14.04
N ARG A 15 26.23 -26.30 12.92
CA ARG A 15 27.59 -25.98 12.49
C ARG A 15 27.61 -24.63 11.78
N PHE A 16 28.30 -23.67 12.38
CA PHE A 16 28.59 -22.39 11.77
C PHE A 16 29.60 -22.57 10.64
N GLU A 17 29.19 -22.24 9.41
CA GLU A 17 30.05 -22.18 8.23
C GLU A 17 29.94 -20.78 7.62
N TRP A 18 31.07 -20.10 7.45
CA TRP A 18 31.10 -18.73 6.93
C TRP A 18 30.43 -18.59 5.56
N ALA A 19 30.59 -19.58 4.67
CA ALA A 19 29.96 -19.59 3.35
C ALA A 19 28.41 -19.69 3.39
N LYS A 20 27.82 -20.15 4.50
CA LYS A 20 26.36 -20.17 4.70
C LYS A 20 25.83 -18.85 5.26
N LEU A 21 26.72 -17.98 5.73
CA LEU A 21 26.38 -16.67 6.32
C LEU A 21 26.47 -15.52 5.31
N THR A 22 27.00 -15.76 4.12
CA THR A 22 27.08 -14.79 3.01
C THR A 22 25.79 -14.78 2.19
N SER A 23 25.54 -13.68 1.48
CA SER A 23 24.41 -13.58 0.55
C SER A 23 24.51 -14.61 -0.57
N PHE A 24 23.37 -15.16 -0.99
CA PHE A 24 23.30 -16.08 -2.12
C PHE A 24 23.30 -15.31 -3.44
N GLU A 25 24.31 -15.53 -4.28
CA GLU A 25 24.46 -14.92 -5.61
C GLU A 25 24.71 -15.98 -6.69
N CYS A 26 23.89 -17.04 -6.68
CA CYS A 26 23.98 -18.15 -7.64
C CYS A 26 25.38 -18.81 -7.70
N GLY A 27 26.12 -18.80 -6.58
CA GLY A 27 27.46 -19.38 -6.47
C GLY A 27 28.62 -18.42 -6.77
N PHE A 28 28.33 -17.13 -6.99
CA PHE A 28 29.33 -16.08 -7.18
C PHE A 28 29.43 -15.17 -5.97
N ASP A 29 30.56 -14.45 -5.86
CA ASP A 29 30.75 -13.39 -4.88
C ASP A 29 30.01 -12.11 -5.31
N PRO A 30 29.51 -11.30 -4.36
CA PRO A 30 28.87 -10.03 -4.64
C PRO A 30 29.76 -9.08 -5.42
N MET A 31 29.37 -8.82 -6.67
CA MET A 31 30.06 -7.87 -7.54
C MET A 31 29.73 -6.41 -7.19
N SER A 32 28.60 -6.17 -6.53
CA SER A 32 28.15 -4.82 -6.15
C SER A 32 27.15 -4.88 -4.99
N SER A 33 26.84 -3.73 -4.40
CA SER A 33 25.79 -3.66 -3.38
C SER A 33 24.43 -4.03 -3.96
N SER A 34 23.63 -4.79 -3.22
CA SER A 34 22.25 -5.14 -3.57
C SER A 34 21.29 -3.94 -3.58
N ARG A 35 21.74 -2.75 -3.17
CA ARG A 35 20.94 -1.53 -3.16
C ARG A 35 20.94 -0.90 -4.56
N SER A 36 19.86 -1.09 -5.28
CA SER A 36 19.56 -0.34 -6.50
C SER A 36 18.81 0.95 -6.18
N PRO A 37 18.94 2.01 -7.00
CA PRO A 37 18.06 3.16 -6.89
C PRO A 37 16.62 2.70 -7.08
N PHE A 38 15.78 3.06 -6.12
CA PHE A 38 14.36 2.71 -6.11
C PHE A 38 13.62 3.43 -7.23
N SER A 39 12.67 2.78 -7.88
CA SER A 39 11.88 3.43 -8.92
C SER A 39 10.90 4.43 -8.29
N MET A 40 10.80 5.63 -8.88
CA MET A 40 9.87 6.67 -8.41
C MET A 40 8.39 6.25 -8.53
N GLN A 41 8.09 5.28 -9.39
CA GLN A 41 6.73 4.77 -9.59
C GLN A 41 6.20 4.06 -8.34
N PHE A 42 7.01 3.21 -7.71
CA PHE A 42 6.61 2.55 -6.46
C PHE A 42 6.41 3.56 -5.31
N PHE A 43 7.17 4.66 -5.32
CA PHE A 43 7.00 5.73 -4.34
C PHE A 43 5.68 6.47 -4.54
N LEU A 44 5.34 6.84 -5.78
CA LEU A 44 4.06 7.48 -6.11
C LEU A 44 2.88 6.57 -5.77
N LEU A 45 2.99 5.26 -6.02
CA LEU A 45 1.95 4.29 -5.66
C LEU A 45 1.73 4.23 -4.14
N ALA A 46 2.81 4.22 -3.34
CA ALA A 46 2.71 4.20 -1.89
C ALA A 46 2.06 5.49 -1.35
N LEU A 47 2.37 6.63 -1.95
CA LEU A 47 1.76 7.92 -1.60
C LEU A 47 0.28 7.96 -1.99
N LEU A 48 -0.08 7.49 -3.18
CA LEU A 48 -1.47 7.40 -3.65
C LEU A 48 -2.29 6.46 -2.76
N PHE A 49 -1.74 5.29 -2.39
CA PHE A 49 -2.39 4.37 -1.45
C PHE A 49 -2.69 5.05 -0.10
N LEU A 50 -1.76 5.85 0.42
CA LEU A 50 -1.94 6.56 1.68
C LEU A 50 -3.06 7.62 1.61
N ILE A 51 -3.15 8.34 0.48
CA ILE A 51 -4.23 9.33 0.26
C ILE A 51 -5.57 8.60 0.14
N PHE A 52 -5.64 7.54 -0.67
CA PHE A 52 -6.87 6.78 -0.88
C PHE A 52 -7.38 6.10 0.41
N ASP A 53 -6.48 5.61 1.27
CA ASP A 53 -6.85 5.06 2.58
C ASP A 53 -7.52 6.15 3.46
N MET A 54 -6.98 7.38 3.46
CA MET A 54 -7.61 8.52 4.13
C MET A 54 -8.97 8.89 3.53
N GLU A 55 -9.14 8.80 2.21
CA GLU A 55 -10.44 9.03 1.57
C GLU A 55 -11.49 8.00 1.99
N ILE A 56 -11.12 6.71 2.09
CA ILE A 56 -12.02 5.66 2.57
C ILE A 56 -12.44 5.94 4.02
N VAL A 57 -11.51 6.36 4.88
CA VAL A 57 -11.82 6.72 6.27
C VAL A 57 -12.86 7.84 6.33
N LEU A 58 -12.78 8.83 5.43
CA LEU A 58 -13.77 9.91 5.33
C LEU A 58 -15.11 9.47 4.72
N LEU A 59 -15.11 8.50 3.81
CA LEU A 59 -16.32 7.95 3.19
C LEU A 59 -17.12 7.05 4.16
N PHE A 60 -16.44 6.35 5.07
CA PHE A 60 -17.06 5.34 5.92
C PHE A 60 -18.26 5.85 6.75
N PRO A 61 -18.19 7.02 7.43
CA PRO A 61 -19.34 7.56 8.17
C PRO A 61 -20.52 7.93 7.27
N ILE A 62 -20.25 8.38 6.04
CA ILE A 62 -21.30 8.75 5.06
C ILE A 62 -22.07 7.50 4.64
N VAL A 63 -21.36 6.40 4.38
CA VAL A 63 -21.97 5.11 4.02
C VAL A 63 -22.80 4.55 5.18
N MET A 64 -22.30 4.63 6.41
CA MET A 64 -23.04 4.16 7.59
C MET A 64 -24.29 4.99 7.88
N SER A 65 -24.30 6.28 7.50
CA SER A 65 -25.39 7.22 7.79
C SER A 65 -26.30 7.55 6.59
N LEU A 66 -26.24 6.77 5.48
CA LEU A 66 -27.00 7.04 4.25
C LEU A 66 -28.49 7.31 4.50
N LYS A 67 -29.15 6.52 5.34
CA LYS A 67 -30.58 6.71 5.65
C LYS A 67 -30.85 8.08 6.29
N MET A 68 -29.97 8.52 7.19
CA MET A 68 -30.07 9.83 7.84
C MET A 68 -29.81 10.97 6.86
N VAL A 69 -28.79 10.83 6.01
CA VAL A 69 -28.42 11.79 4.96
C VAL A 69 -29.57 11.97 3.97
N PHE A 70 -30.20 10.90 3.48
CA PHE A 70 -31.28 11.01 2.50
C PHE A 70 -32.63 11.44 3.10
N CYS A 71 -32.96 10.99 4.31
CA CYS A 71 -34.31 11.15 4.86
C CYS A 71 -34.48 12.32 5.83
N SER A 72 -33.45 12.65 6.64
CA SER A 72 -33.59 13.60 7.74
C SER A 72 -32.76 14.88 7.61
N MET A 73 -31.68 14.86 6.81
CA MET A 73 -30.79 16.01 6.69
C MET A 73 -31.45 17.18 5.94
N PRO A 74 -31.19 18.45 6.32
CA PRO A 74 -31.61 19.60 5.53
C PRO A 74 -30.98 19.59 4.13
N MET A 75 -31.62 20.24 3.17
CA MET A 75 -31.20 20.21 1.76
C MET A 75 -29.78 20.74 1.53
N VAL A 76 -29.36 21.71 2.36
CA VAL A 76 -27.99 22.25 2.37
C VAL A 76 -26.96 21.16 2.74
N GLY A 77 -27.25 20.35 3.76
CA GLY A 77 -26.36 19.27 4.19
C GLY A 77 -26.20 18.20 3.11
N LYS A 78 -27.30 17.82 2.44
CA LYS A 78 -27.27 16.87 1.30
C LYS A 78 -26.42 17.40 0.15
N SER A 79 -26.58 18.68 -0.19
CA SER A 79 -25.80 19.31 -1.25
C SER A 79 -24.30 19.33 -0.95
N LEU A 80 -23.91 19.60 0.30
CA LEU A 80 -22.50 19.57 0.73
C LEU A 80 -21.92 18.16 0.68
N THR A 81 -22.64 17.13 1.15
CA THR A 81 -22.19 15.74 1.04
C THR A 81 -22.04 15.30 -0.42
N PHE A 82 -22.92 15.77 -1.31
CA PHE A 82 -22.83 15.49 -2.74
C PHE A 82 -21.63 16.19 -3.39
N LEU A 83 -21.40 17.46 -3.05
CA LEU A 83 -20.21 18.21 -3.49
C LEU A 83 -18.92 17.51 -3.05
N PHE A 84 -18.86 17.05 -1.79
CA PHE A 84 -17.71 16.31 -1.27
C PHE A 84 -17.43 15.03 -2.07
N LEU A 85 -18.46 14.25 -2.40
CA LEU A 85 -18.33 13.06 -3.25
C LEU A 85 -17.82 13.41 -4.66
N LEU A 86 -18.29 14.51 -5.25
CA LEU A 86 -17.81 14.97 -6.56
C LEU A 86 -16.33 15.37 -6.53
N ILE A 87 -15.86 15.98 -5.45
CA ILE A 87 -14.44 16.36 -5.30
C ILE A 87 -13.57 15.10 -5.25
N LEU A 88 -13.95 14.10 -4.44
CA LEU A 88 -13.24 12.82 -4.38
C LEU A 88 -13.20 12.12 -5.75
N LEU A 89 -14.35 12.07 -6.44
CA LEU A 89 -14.43 11.46 -7.77
C LEU A 89 -13.58 12.22 -8.81
N GLY A 90 -13.56 13.55 -8.74
CA GLY A 90 -12.73 14.40 -9.60
C GLY A 90 -11.23 14.19 -9.37
N GLY A 91 -10.81 14.03 -8.10
CA GLY A 91 -9.44 13.67 -7.74
C GLY A 91 -9.01 12.34 -8.36
N LEU A 92 -9.85 11.31 -8.23
CA LEU A 92 -9.60 9.99 -8.82
C LEU A 92 -9.48 10.05 -10.36
N ILE A 93 -10.34 10.81 -11.03
CA ILE A 93 -10.28 10.98 -12.50
C ILE A 93 -8.98 11.69 -12.90
N HIS A 94 -8.55 12.69 -12.14
CA HIS A 94 -7.29 13.40 -12.39
C HIS A 94 -6.10 12.45 -12.27
N GLU A 95 -6.03 11.65 -11.20
CA GLU A 95 -4.96 10.67 -10.99
C GLU A 95 -4.91 9.60 -12.09
N PHE A 96 -6.08 9.16 -12.57
CA PHE A 96 -6.19 8.21 -13.66
C PHE A 96 -5.65 8.79 -14.98
N ASN A 97 -5.92 10.07 -15.26
CA ASN A 97 -5.45 10.73 -16.47
C ASN A 97 -3.93 11.01 -16.46
N GLU A 98 -3.33 11.20 -15.28
CA GLU A 98 -1.87 11.35 -15.11
C GLU A 98 -1.09 10.03 -15.36
N GLY A 99 -1.78 8.90 -15.55
CA GLY A 99 -1.13 7.63 -15.88
C GLY A 99 -0.22 7.09 -14.77
N THR A 100 -0.37 7.58 -13.54
CA THR A 100 0.41 7.13 -12.37
C THR A 100 0.20 5.65 -12.02
N LEU A 101 -0.91 5.09 -12.50
CA LEU A 101 -1.32 3.69 -12.33
C LEU A 101 -0.87 2.79 -13.48
N ASP A 102 -0.40 3.35 -14.60
CA ASP A 102 0.07 2.57 -15.74
C ASP A 102 1.46 2.01 -15.43
N TRP A 103 1.50 0.70 -15.20
CA TRP A 103 2.76 -0.03 -15.11
C TRP A 103 3.35 -0.15 -16.50
N VAL A 104 4.55 0.43 -16.68
CA VAL A 104 5.50 0.25 -17.79
C VAL A 104 4.87 -0.41 -19.01
N LYS A 105 4.46 0.41 -20.00
CA LYS A 105 4.44 -0.09 -21.38
C LYS A 105 5.89 -0.39 -21.74
N GLY A 106 6.20 -1.68 -21.87
CA GLY A 106 7.47 -2.13 -22.43
C GLY A 106 7.73 -1.53 -23.79
#